data_AF-A0A6P4DE44-F1
#
_entry.id   AF-A0A6P4DE44-F1
#
_cell.length_a   1.000
_cell.length_b   1.000
_cell.length_c   1.000
_cell.angle_alpha   90.00
_cell.angle_beta   90.00
_cell.angle_gamma   90.00
#
_symmetry.space_group_name_H-M   'P 1'
#
loop_
_entity.id
_entity.type
_entity.pdbx_description
1 polymer ?
#
loop_
_entity_poly.entity_id
_entity_poly.type
_entity_poly.pdbx_seq_one_letter_code
_entity_poly.pdbx_strand_id
1 'polypeptide(L)'
;MRRDVFLRIVDALSNVYPYFQQRVDATGRRGLSPLQKCTAAIRMLAYGVAADAADDYVRIGESTTIEYLENFVEGVISMFQDEYLQKPNRNDVQRLLQMAEGRGFLGMLGSIDCIHWQWKNYPKAWKGMYMSGYRRVATIVLEVVASSDLWIWHAFFGVFGSNNDINVLDRSPVYDDILNDHAPEVNYTINGNNYTMGYYLADGIYPEWADTT
;
A
#
# COMPACT_ATOMS: atom_id res chain seq x y z
N MET A 1 -3.90 9.22 -12.92
CA MET A 1 -2.91 8.22 -13.34
C MET A 1 -2.36 8.59 -14.71
N ARG A 2 -1.05 8.49 -14.93
CA ARG A 2 -0.46 8.73 -16.26
C ARG A 2 -0.85 7.59 -17.22
N ARG A 3 -0.96 7.90 -18.52
CA ARG A 3 -1.47 6.96 -19.53
C ARG A 3 -0.60 5.71 -19.69
N ASP A 4 0.71 5.89 -19.65
CA ASP A 4 1.71 4.84 -19.72
C ASP A 4 1.55 3.82 -18.58
N VAL A 5 1.40 4.29 -17.34
CA VAL A 5 1.16 3.43 -16.17
C VAL A 5 -0.14 2.65 -16.33
N PHE A 6 -1.21 3.34 -16.75
CA PHE A 6 -2.50 2.68 -16.98
C PHE A 6 -2.41 1.58 -18.05
N LEU A 7 -1.80 1.87 -19.20
CA LEU A 7 -1.65 0.90 -20.28
C LEU A 7 -0.75 -0.28 -19.87
N ARG A 8 0.29 -0.03 -19.07
CA ARG A 8 1.14 -1.09 -18.50
C ARG A 8 0.33 -2.08 -17.67
N ILE A 9 -0.57 -1.59 -16.81
CA ILE A 9 -1.44 -2.44 -15.99
C ILE A 9 -2.41 -3.22 -16.90
N VAL A 10 -3.05 -2.55 -17.85
CA VAL A 10 -4.02 -3.20 -18.76
C VAL A 10 -3.35 -4.31 -19.57
N ASP A 11 -2.16 -4.06 -20.12
CA ASP A 11 -1.42 -5.05 -20.90
C ASP A 11 -1.02 -6.25 -20.03
N ALA A 12 -0.43 -6.00 -18.86
CA ALA A 12 -0.04 -7.04 -17.91
C ALA A 12 -1.22 -7.95 -17.53
N LEU A 13 -2.36 -7.36 -17.15
CA LEU A 13 -3.55 -8.11 -16.78
C LEU A 13 -4.17 -8.86 -17.95
N SER A 14 -4.21 -8.27 -19.15
CA SER A 14 -4.80 -8.92 -20.33
C SER A 14 -3.99 -10.14 -20.80
N ASN A 15 -2.67 -10.09 -20.63
CA ASN A 15 -1.78 -11.16 -21.07
C ASN A 15 -1.79 -12.35 -20.10
N VAL A 16 -1.97 -12.11 -18.81
CA VAL A 16 -1.86 -13.14 -17.76
C VAL A 16 -3.22 -13.66 -17.29
N TYR A 17 -4.22 -12.78 -17.19
CA TYR A 17 -5.51 -13.13 -16.59
C TYR A 17 -6.60 -13.30 -17.66
N PRO A 18 -7.11 -14.53 -17.90
CA PRO A 18 -8.17 -14.78 -18.87
C PRO A 18 -9.44 -13.98 -18.62
N TYR A 19 -9.65 -13.51 -17.39
CA TYR A 19 -10.80 -12.68 -17.01
C TYR A 19 -10.74 -11.29 -17.64
N PHE A 20 -9.54 -10.74 -17.86
CA PHE A 20 -9.37 -9.42 -18.50
C PHE A 20 -9.40 -9.48 -20.02
N GLN A 21 -9.10 -10.64 -20.62
CA GLN A 21 -9.19 -10.84 -22.06
C GLN A 21 -10.61 -10.58 -22.60
N GLN A 22 -10.70 -9.98 -23.78
CA GLN A 22 -11.99 -9.77 -24.45
C GLN A 22 -12.49 -11.11 -25.01
N ARG A 23 -13.69 -11.52 -24.59
CA ARG A 23 -14.32 -12.76 -25.05
C ARG A 23 -15.48 -12.46 -25.99
N VAL A 24 -15.86 -13.43 -26.81
CA VAL A 24 -17.05 -13.38 -27.65
C VAL A 24 -18.11 -14.25 -26.99
N ASP A 25 -19.33 -13.74 -26.85
CA ASP A 25 -20.43 -14.50 -26.28
C ASP A 25 -20.99 -15.55 -27.26
N ALA A 26 -21.93 -16.38 -26.78
CA ALA A 26 -22.55 -17.42 -27.59
C ALA A 26 -23.35 -16.89 -28.80
N THR A 27 -23.62 -15.57 -28.84
CA THR A 27 -24.32 -14.89 -29.94
C THR A 27 -23.37 -14.19 -30.91
N GLY A 28 -22.05 -14.32 -30.71
CA GLY A 28 -21.03 -13.69 -31.55
C GLY A 28 -20.72 -12.24 -31.18
N ARG A 29 -21.28 -11.70 -30.08
CA ARG A 29 -21.01 -10.32 -29.65
C ARG A 29 -19.73 -10.26 -28.84
N ARG A 30 -18.89 -9.26 -29.13
CA ARG A 30 -17.70 -9.00 -28.32
C ARG A 30 -18.12 -8.45 -26.97
N GLY A 31 -17.66 -9.09 -25.91
CA GLY A 31 -17.80 -8.59 -24.54
C GLY A 31 -16.91 -7.38 -24.27
N LEU A 32 -16.84 -6.97 -23.00
CA LEU A 32 -16.07 -5.80 -22.59
C LEU A 32 -14.57 -5.96 -22.87
N SER A 33 -13.97 -4.88 -23.35
CA SER A 33 -12.52 -4.79 -23.57
C SER A 33 -11.76 -4.74 -22.24
N PRO A 34 -10.47 -5.14 -22.22
CA PRO A 34 -9.65 -5.01 -21.01
C PRO A 34 -9.57 -3.56 -20.49
N LEU A 35 -9.54 -2.58 -21.39
CA LEU A 35 -9.57 -1.16 -21.05
C LEU A 35 -10.82 -0.79 -20.25
N GLN A 36 -12.01 -1.27 -20.66
CA GLN A 36 -13.26 -1.02 -19.95
C GLN A 36 -13.25 -1.66 -18.55
N LYS A 37 -12.81 -2.92 -18.46
CA LYS A 37 -12.74 -3.66 -17.19
C LYS A 37 -11.80 -3.00 -16.18
N CYS A 38 -10.58 -2.67 -16.59
CA CYS A 38 -9.61 -1.99 -15.73
C CYS A 38 -10.06 -0.57 -15.36
N THR A 39 -10.72 0.14 -16.29
CA THR A 39 -11.26 1.48 -15.99
C THR A 39 -12.36 1.41 -14.93
N ALA A 40 -13.24 0.42 -14.99
CA ALA A 40 -14.27 0.21 -13.98
C ALA A 40 -13.66 -0.03 -12.60
N ALA A 41 -12.72 -0.97 -12.49
CA ALA A 41 -12.04 -1.28 -11.22
C ALA A 41 -11.28 -0.07 -10.64
N ILE A 42 -10.49 0.64 -11.45
CA ILE A 42 -9.73 1.81 -10.99
C ILE A 42 -10.66 2.94 -10.54
N ARG A 43 -11.81 3.13 -11.19
CA ARG A 43 -12.78 4.15 -10.77
C ARG A 43 -13.42 3.82 -9.43
N MET A 44 -13.75 2.55 -9.19
CA MET A 44 -14.24 2.12 -7.87
C MET A 44 -13.20 2.41 -6.79
N LEU A 45 -11.93 2.06 -7.04
CA LEU A 45 -10.83 2.33 -6.11
C LEU A 45 -10.60 3.83 -5.88
N ALA A 46 -10.60 4.62 -6.94
CA ALA A 46 -10.25 6.04 -6.86
C ALA A 46 -11.35 6.91 -6.24
N TYR A 47 -12.62 6.59 -6.49
CA TYR A 47 -13.74 7.43 -6.06
C TYR A 47 -14.55 6.83 -4.91
N GLY A 48 -14.30 5.57 -4.53
CA GLY A 48 -15.08 4.89 -3.51
C GLY A 48 -16.57 4.79 -3.86
N VAL A 49 -16.89 4.84 -5.15
CA VAL A 49 -18.27 4.76 -5.65
C VAL A 49 -18.77 3.32 -5.56
N ALA A 50 -20.06 3.18 -5.27
CA ALA A 50 -20.70 1.89 -5.29
C ALA A 50 -20.69 1.31 -6.72
N ALA A 51 -20.72 -0.02 -6.81
CA ALA A 51 -20.60 -0.74 -8.08
C ALA A 51 -21.78 -0.45 -9.03
N ASP A 52 -22.93 -0.03 -8.49
CA ASP A 52 -24.10 0.42 -9.23
C ASP A 52 -23.86 1.75 -9.97
N ALA A 53 -23.10 2.68 -9.38
CA ALA A 53 -22.73 3.94 -10.01
C ALA A 53 -21.71 3.77 -11.17
N ALA A 54 -21.08 2.60 -11.30
CA ALA A 54 -20.26 2.27 -12.46
C ALA A 54 -21.10 1.94 -13.71
N ASP A 55 -22.38 1.56 -13.53
CA ASP A 55 -23.32 1.29 -14.63
C ASP A 55 -23.53 2.54 -15.49
N ASP A 56 -23.62 3.72 -14.87
CA ASP A 56 -23.79 5.00 -15.56
C ASP A 56 -22.67 5.30 -16.58
N TYR A 57 -21.45 4.79 -16.33
CA TYR A 57 -20.28 5.10 -17.15
C TYR A 57 -19.89 4.01 -18.14
N VAL A 58 -20.04 2.75 -17.75
CA VAL A 58 -19.54 1.60 -18.53
C VAL A 58 -20.65 0.62 -18.90
N ARG A 59 -21.87 0.80 -18.36
CA ARG A 59 -23.05 -0.06 -18.54
C ARG A 59 -22.76 -1.51 -18.16
N ILE A 60 -22.26 -1.70 -16.94
CA ILE A 60 -21.83 -2.99 -16.39
C ILE A 60 -22.66 -3.26 -15.15
N GLY A 61 -23.22 -4.46 -15.05
CA GLY A 61 -23.96 -4.89 -13.87
C GLY A 61 -23.10 -4.87 -12.60
N GLU A 62 -23.72 -4.54 -11.47
CA GLU A 62 -23.06 -4.38 -10.16
C GLU A 62 -22.18 -5.57 -9.78
N SER A 63 -22.70 -6.80 -9.90
CA SER A 63 -21.96 -8.03 -9.57
C SER A 63 -20.70 -8.20 -10.42
N THR A 64 -20.80 -7.95 -11.72
CA THR A 64 -19.67 -8.03 -12.64
C THR A 64 -18.63 -6.95 -12.33
N THR A 65 -19.07 -5.76 -11.93
CA THR A 65 -18.19 -4.67 -11.51
C THR A 65 -17.40 -5.03 -10.24
N ILE A 66 -18.03 -5.69 -9.26
CA ILE A 66 -17.35 -6.22 -8.06
C ILE A 66 -16.34 -7.30 -8.45
N GLU A 67 -16.71 -8.25 -9.30
CA GLU A 67 -15.78 -9.28 -9.79
C GLU A 67 -14.57 -8.67 -10.53
N TYR A 68 -14.80 -7.61 -11.34
CA TYR A 68 -13.70 -6.88 -11.97
C TYR A 68 -12.75 -6.27 -10.96
N LEU A 69 -13.28 -5.68 -9.89
CA LEU A 69 -12.46 -5.10 -8.83
C LEU A 69 -11.62 -6.16 -8.12
N GLU A 70 -12.22 -7.28 -7.73
CA GLU A 70 -11.51 -8.37 -7.04
C GLU A 70 -10.38 -8.94 -7.91
N ASN A 71 -10.69 -9.31 -9.16
CA ASN A 71 -9.69 -9.83 -10.10
C ASN A 71 -8.63 -8.78 -10.45
N PHE A 72 -9.00 -7.49 -10.49
CA PHE A 72 -8.06 -6.41 -10.75
C PHE A 72 -7.06 -6.28 -9.61
N VAL A 73 -7.53 -6.25 -8.36
CA VAL A 73 -6.66 -6.11 -7.18
C VAL A 73 -5.73 -7.33 -7.07
N GLU A 74 -6.27 -8.54 -7.18
CA GLU A 74 -5.47 -9.77 -7.15
C GLU A 74 -4.41 -9.78 -8.25
N GLY A 75 -4.82 -9.44 -9.48
CA GLY A 75 -3.89 -9.40 -10.62
C GLY A 75 -2.83 -8.33 -10.49
N VAL A 76 -3.16 -7.14 -9.98
CA VAL A 76 -2.18 -6.07 -9.75
C VAL A 76 -1.17 -6.49 -8.68
N ILE A 77 -1.63 -7.07 -7.57
CA ILE A 77 -0.74 -7.56 -6.51
C ILE A 77 0.21 -8.62 -7.09
N SER A 78 -0.34 -9.65 -7.72
CA SER A 78 0.44 -10.75 -8.30
C SER A 78 1.52 -10.27 -9.30
N MET A 79 1.18 -9.31 -10.16
CA MET A 79 2.08 -8.84 -11.23
C MET A 79 3.10 -7.80 -10.78
N PHE A 80 2.81 -7.05 -9.72
CA PHE A 80 3.59 -5.84 -9.39
C PHE A 80 4.10 -5.79 -7.94
N GLN A 81 3.68 -6.70 -7.04
CA GLN A 81 4.15 -6.69 -5.65
C GLN A 81 5.68 -6.77 -5.55
N ASP A 82 6.31 -7.63 -6.35
CA ASP A 82 7.75 -7.85 -6.32
C ASP A 82 8.55 -6.65 -6.84
N GLU A 83 7.93 -5.76 -7.62
CA GLU A 83 8.57 -4.55 -8.15
C GLU A 83 8.33 -3.33 -7.26
N TYR A 84 7.15 -3.23 -6.64
CA TYR A 84 6.74 -2.00 -5.96
C TYR A 84 6.65 -2.11 -4.45
N LEU A 85 6.22 -3.25 -3.91
CA LEU A 85 5.97 -3.45 -2.47
C LEU A 85 6.88 -4.55 -1.91
N GLN A 86 8.19 -4.36 -2.07
CA GLN A 86 9.22 -5.26 -1.59
C GLN A 86 10.13 -4.57 -0.57
N LYS A 87 10.58 -5.32 0.46
CA LYS A 87 11.65 -4.89 1.36
C LYS A 87 12.89 -4.45 0.55
N PRO A 88 13.48 -3.27 0.85
CA PRO A 88 14.59 -2.73 0.06
C PRO A 88 15.80 -3.67 0.11
N ASN A 89 16.35 -3.98 -1.07
CA ASN A 89 17.62 -4.72 -1.16
C ASN A 89 18.82 -3.77 -0.94
N ARG A 90 20.05 -4.29 -1.01
CA ARG A 90 21.27 -3.48 -0.78
C ARG A 90 21.38 -2.26 -1.70
N ASN A 91 20.99 -2.38 -2.97
CA ASN A 91 21.03 -1.26 -3.91
C ASN A 91 19.95 -0.22 -3.58
N ASP A 92 18.77 -0.68 -3.17
CA ASP A 92 17.69 0.21 -2.74
C ASP A 92 18.04 0.96 -1.47
N VAL A 93 18.63 0.28 -0.48
CA VAL A 93 19.15 0.88 0.76
C VAL A 93 20.18 1.95 0.42
N GLN A 94 21.16 1.65 -0.44
CA GLN A 94 22.15 2.63 -0.87
C GLN A 94 21.50 3.84 -1.55
N ARG A 95 20.51 3.61 -2.41
CA ARG A 95 19.74 4.66 -3.08
C ARG A 95 19.00 5.55 -2.08
N LEU A 96 18.31 4.94 -1.10
CA LEU A 96 17.60 5.64 -0.04
C LEU A 96 18.53 6.51 0.80
N LEU A 97 19.68 5.96 1.22
CA LEU A 97 20.70 6.68 1.98
C LEU A 97 21.26 7.88 1.22
N GLN A 98 21.60 7.72 -0.07
CA GLN A 98 22.10 8.82 -0.90
C GLN A 98 21.05 9.94 -1.04
N MET A 99 19.78 9.58 -1.25
CA MET A 99 18.69 10.54 -1.35
C MET A 99 18.47 11.31 -0.03
N ALA A 100 18.59 10.61 1.10
CA ALA A 100 18.40 11.22 2.40
C ALA A 100 19.59 12.09 2.81
N GLU A 101 20.83 11.65 2.54
CA GLU A 101 22.05 12.42 2.74
C GLU A 101 22.01 13.73 1.94
N GLY A 102 21.57 13.69 0.68
CA GLY A 102 21.37 14.89 -0.14
C GLY A 102 20.36 15.90 0.44
N ARG A 103 19.57 15.49 1.44
CA ARG A 103 18.61 16.32 2.20
C ARG A 103 19.05 16.61 3.63
N GLY A 104 20.25 16.17 4.05
CA GLY A 104 20.78 16.37 5.39
C GLY A 104 20.44 15.28 6.41
N PHE A 105 19.85 14.16 5.99
CA PHE A 105 19.46 13.04 6.85
C PHE A 105 20.35 11.82 6.57
N LEU A 106 21.58 11.85 7.09
CA LEU A 106 22.49 10.69 7.05
C LEU A 106 21.85 9.50 7.77
N GLY A 107 21.89 8.29 7.19
CA GLY A 107 21.38 7.07 7.83
C GLY A 107 19.87 6.83 7.72
N MET A 108 19.10 7.76 7.14
CA MET A 108 17.64 7.64 7.02
C MET A 108 17.23 6.67 5.89
N LEU A 109 16.33 5.75 6.19
CA LEU A 109 15.77 4.77 5.25
C LEU A 109 14.38 5.17 4.70
N GLY A 110 13.69 6.09 5.36
CA GLY A 110 12.38 6.57 4.94
C GLY A 110 11.66 7.31 6.06
N SER A 111 10.47 7.82 5.75
CA SER A 111 9.54 8.33 6.74
C SER A 111 8.47 7.29 7.00
N ILE A 112 8.17 7.04 8.27
CA ILE A 112 7.13 6.11 8.74
C ILE A 112 5.99 6.90 9.38
N ASP A 113 4.76 6.57 9.01
CA ASP A 113 3.56 7.20 9.58
C ASP A 113 2.34 6.28 9.46
N CYS A 114 1.33 6.55 10.27
CA CYS A 114 0.06 5.84 10.32
C CYS A 114 -1.11 6.72 9.86
N ILE A 115 -1.92 6.21 8.93
CA ILE A 115 -3.18 6.84 8.53
C ILE A 115 -4.39 6.07 9.05
N HIS A 116 -5.33 6.80 9.64
CA HIS A 116 -6.59 6.27 10.18
C HIS A 116 -7.73 6.46 9.18
N TRP A 117 -8.19 5.37 8.57
CA TRP A 117 -9.34 5.38 7.68
C TRP A 117 -10.60 4.91 8.38
N GLN A 118 -11.57 5.83 8.48
CA GLN A 118 -12.89 5.46 8.97
C GLN A 118 -13.54 4.45 8.01
N TRP A 119 -13.85 3.28 8.53
CA TRP A 119 -14.61 2.27 7.80
C TRP A 119 -16.08 2.52 8.07
N LYS A 120 -16.84 2.97 7.07
CA LYS A 120 -18.28 3.26 7.22
C LYS A 120 -19.15 2.01 7.06
N ASN A 121 -18.82 1.17 6.08
CA ASN A 121 -19.59 -0.02 5.69
C ASN A 121 -18.91 -1.31 6.14
N TYR A 122 -18.63 -1.43 7.44
CA TYR A 122 -18.03 -2.65 8.01
C TYR A 122 -19.07 -3.74 8.25
N PRO A 123 -18.69 -5.03 8.12
CA PRO A 123 -19.48 -6.13 8.65
C PRO A 123 -19.75 -5.90 10.14
N LYS A 124 -21.04 -5.89 10.55
CA LYS A 124 -21.41 -5.63 11.95
C LYS A 124 -20.70 -6.55 12.95
N ALA A 125 -20.40 -7.79 12.55
CA ALA A 125 -19.65 -8.76 13.34
C ALA A 125 -18.24 -8.27 13.73
N TRP A 126 -17.63 -7.39 12.93
CA TRP A 126 -16.26 -6.91 13.13
C TRP A 126 -16.20 -5.53 13.80
N LYS A 127 -17.37 -4.92 14.09
CA LYS A 127 -17.47 -3.58 14.68
C LYS A 127 -16.60 -3.42 15.93
N GLY A 128 -16.66 -4.40 16.84
CA GLY A 128 -15.91 -4.34 18.09
C GLY A 128 -14.40 -4.42 17.88
N MET A 129 -13.96 -5.19 16.89
CA MET A 129 -12.54 -5.42 16.59
C MET A 129 -11.86 -4.24 15.94
N TYR A 130 -12.60 -3.32 15.30
CA TYR A 130 -12.03 -2.15 14.61
C TYR A 130 -12.49 -0.82 15.22
N MET A 131 -13.15 -0.85 16.37
CA MET A 131 -13.63 0.38 16.99
C MET A 131 -12.45 1.21 17.48
N SER A 132 -12.27 2.40 16.92
CA SER A 132 -11.32 3.36 17.46
C SER A 132 -11.81 3.82 18.83
N GLY A 133 -11.00 3.61 19.88
CA GLY A 133 -11.31 4.08 21.23
C GLY A 133 -11.48 5.61 21.30
N TYR A 134 -10.71 6.34 20.50
CA TYR A 134 -10.77 7.81 20.44
C TYR A 134 -11.94 8.30 19.59
N ARG A 135 -12.05 7.84 18.33
CA ARG A 135 -13.05 8.36 17.37
C ARG A 135 -14.43 7.74 17.53
N ARG A 136 -14.56 6.65 18.29
CA ARG A 136 -15.80 5.85 18.46
C ARG A 136 -16.45 5.43 17.14
N VAL A 137 -15.64 5.24 16.11
CA VAL A 137 -16.02 4.73 14.80
C VAL A 137 -15.08 3.60 14.41
N ALA A 138 -15.58 2.66 13.60
CA ALA A 138 -14.72 1.62 13.05
C ALA A 138 -13.64 2.26 12.18
N THR A 139 -12.38 1.90 12.40
CA THR A 139 -11.22 2.50 11.75
C THR A 139 -10.23 1.40 11.38
N ILE A 140 -9.69 1.49 10.17
CA ILE A 140 -8.52 0.70 9.74
C ILE A 140 -7.32 1.62 9.83
N VAL A 141 -6.24 1.15 10.44
CA VAL A 141 -4.97 1.87 10.51
C VAL A 141 -4.05 1.28 9.45
N LEU A 142 -3.46 2.13 8.64
CA LEU A 142 -2.45 1.77 7.65
C LEU A 142 -1.15 2.48 8.01
N GLU A 143 -0.12 1.70 8.32
CA GLU A 143 1.24 2.17 8.50
C GLU A 143 1.99 2.06 7.16
N VAL A 144 2.79 3.08 6.83
CA VAL A 144 3.54 3.14 5.58
C VAL A 144 4.95 3.64 5.83
N VAL A 145 5.95 3.03 5.18
CA VAL A 145 7.27 3.66 5.00
C VAL A 145 7.40 4.16 3.58
N ALA A 146 7.70 5.45 3.44
CA ALA A 146 7.90 6.11 2.16
C ALA A 146 9.23 6.87 2.08
N SER A 147 9.85 6.82 0.92
CA SER A 147 11.01 7.64 0.58
C SER A 147 10.59 9.02 0.06
N SER A 148 11.57 9.92 -0.06
CA SER A 148 11.32 11.29 -0.54
C SER A 148 10.94 11.40 -2.03
N ASP A 149 11.16 10.34 -2.83
CA ASP A 149 10.68 10.22 -4.21
C ASP A 149 9.32 9.50 -4.29
N LEU A 150 8.63 9.33 -3.16
CA LEU A 150 7.31 8.70 -3.03
C LEU A 150 7.29 7.18 -3.27
N TRP A 151 8.44 6.52 -3.19
CA TRP A 151 8.47 5.06 -3.19
C TRP A 151 8.00 4.53 -1.83
N ILE A 152 6.88 3.81 -1.84
CA ILE A 152 6.35 3.06 -0.71
C ILE A 152 6.83 1.63 -0.84
N TRP A 153 7.69 1.19 0.07
CA TRP A 153 8.23 -0.17 0.07
C TRP A 153 7.74 -1.01 1.26
N HIS A 154 7.10 -0.35 2.24
CA HIS A 154 6.40 -1.02 3.33
C HIS A 154 5.00 -0.43 3.48
N ALA A 155 4.03 -1.33 3.62
CA ALA A 155 2.66 -0.99 3.97
C ALA A 155 2.11 -2.10 4.89
N PHE A 156 1.59 -1.72 6.04
CA PHE A 156 1.04 -2.66 7.02
C PHE A 156 -0.32 -2.18 7.50
N PHE A 157 -1.33 -3.00 7.29
CA PHE A 157 -2.65 -2.76 7.88
C PHE A 157 -2.66 -3.32 9.30
N GLY A 158 -2.96 -2.48 10.28
CA GLY A 158 -3.02 -2.88 11.67
C GLY A 158 -3.92 -4.10 11.90
N VAL A 159 -3.57 -4.92 12.90
CA VAL A 159 -4.27 -6.17 13.21
C VAL A 159 -5.63 -5.95 13.90
N PHE A 160 -6.41 -7.01 14.14
CA PHE A 160 -7.65 -6.85 14.89
C PHE A 160 -7.43 -6.31 16.32
N GLY A 161 -8.25 -5.35 16.75
CA GLY A 161 -8.20 -4.75 18.08
C GLY A 161 -8.44 -3.23 18.05
N SER A 162 -8.49 -2.61 19.23
CA SER A 162 -8.49 -1.15 19.34
C SER A 162 -7.10 -0.61 19.00
N ASN A 163 -6.82 -0.44 17.70
CA ASN A 163 -5.54 0.03 17.23
C ASN A 163 -5.36 1.55 17.35
N ASN A 164 -4.15 1.95 17.69
CA ASN A 164 -3.61 3.30 17.62
C ASN A 164 -2.22 3.24 17.00
N ASP A 165 -1.58 4.38 16.78
CA ASP A 165 -0.32 4.42 16.02
C ASP A 165 0.79 3.59 16.68
N ILE A 166 0.86 3.64 18.02
CA ILE A 166 1.86 2.93 18.81
C ILE A 166 1.68 1.41 18.71
N ASN A 167 0.46 0.90 18.88
CA ASN A 167 0.25 -0.56 18.89
C ASN A 167 0.26 -1.20 17.49
N VAL A 168 0.16 -0.38 16.42
CA VAL A 168 0.39 -0.83 15.05
C VAL A 168 1.89 -0.97 14.81
N LEU A 169 2.69 0.01 15.22
CA LEU A 169 4.15 -0.07 15.16
C LEU A 169 4.71 -1.23 15.99
N ASP A 170 4.21 -1.44 17.22
CA ASP A 170 4.64 -2.56 18.08
C ASP A 170 4.41 -3.95 17.44
N ARG A 171 3.57 -4.02 16.39
CA ARG A 171 3.24 -5.24 15.66
C ARG A 171 3.69 -5.18 14.20
N SER A 172 4.46 -4.15 13.86
CA SER A 172 4.91 -3.90 12.50
C SER A 172 6.09 -4.80 12.14
N PRO A 173 6.08 -5.41 10.95
CA PRO A 173 7.26 -6.11 10.42
C PRO A 173 8.53 -5.24 10.38
N VAL A 174 8.41 -3.93 10.17
CA VAL A 174 9.58 -3.02 10.18
C VAL A 174 10.20 -2.97 11.57
N TYR A 175 9.37 -2.95 12.61
CA TYR A 175 9.84 -2.93 13.98
C TYR A 175 10.40 -4.29 14.41
N ASP A 176 9.74 -5.39 14.01
CA ASP A 176 10.26 -6.74 14.22
C ASP A 176 11.65 -6.92 13.58
N ASP A 177 11.86 -6.38 12.38
CA ASP A 177 13.16 -6.43 11.70
C ASP A 177 14.25 -5.69 12.49
N ILE A 178 13.93 -4.55 13.11
CA ILE A 178 14.84 -3.79 13.96
C ILE A 178 15.18 -4.59 15.23
N LEU A 179 14.17 -5.11 15.92
CA LEU A 179 14.36 -5.84 17.17
C LEU A 179 15.13 -7.16 17.03
N ASN A 180 15.04 -7.79 15.86
CA ASN A 180 15.68 -9.08 15.58
C ASN A 180 16.99 -8.95 14.79
N ASP A 181 17.60 -7.76 14.71
CA ASP A 181 18.83 -7.49 13.96
C ASP A 181 18.75 -7.89 12.46
N HIS A 182 17.55 -7.81 11.86
CA HIS A 182 17.29 -8.06 10.45
C HIS A 182 17.08 -6.77 9.63
N ALA A 183 17.26 -5.61 10.27
CA ALA A 183 17.27 -4.32 9.61
C ALA A 183 18.45 -4.21 8.63
N PRO A 184 18.35 -3.41 7.56
CA PRO A 184 19.46 -3.21 6.64
C PRO A 184 20.70 -2.64 7.35
N GLU A 185 21.85 -3.28 7.14
CA GLU A 185 23.14 -2.74 7.57
C GLU A 185 23.42 -1.41 6.86
N VAL A 186 23.69 -0.37 7.63
CA VAL A 186 24.13 0.94 7.12
C VAL A 186 25.41 1.34 7.82
N ASN A 187 26.12 2.35 7.32
CA ASN A 187 27.26 2.93 8.04
C ASN A 187 27.27 4.44 7.82
N TYR A 188 27.18 5.21 8.90
CA TYR A 188 27.28 6.67 8.85
C TYR A 188 27.86 7.22 10.16
N THR A 189 28.37 8.45 10.11
CA THR A 189 28.99 9.11 11.26
C THR A 189 28.30 10.44 11.53
N ILE A 190 27.84 10.64 12.75
CA ILE A 190 27.29 11.92 13.23
C ILE A 190 28.07 12.33 14.47
N ASN A 191 28.60 13.56 14.47
CA ASN A 191 29.36 14.12 15.60
C ASN A 191 30.51 13.22 16.11
N GLY A 192 31.15 12.45 15.22
CA GLY A 192 32.23 11.52 15.56
C GLY A 192 31.78 10.15 16.08
N ASN A 193 30.48 9.93 16.23
CA ASN A 193 29.90 8.63 16.58
C ASN A 193 29.54 7.86 15.30
N ASN A 194 29.92 6.58 15.25
CA ASN A 194 29.59 5.70 14.14
C ASN A 194 28.31 4.92 14.46
N TYR A 195 27.43 4.86 13.47
CA TYR A 195 26.16 4.16 13.55
C TYR A 195 26.10 3.11 12.45
N THR A 196 25.64 1.91 12.82
CA THR A 196 25.52 0.74 11.93
C THR A 196 24.08 0.41 11.56
N MET A 197 23.11 1.11 12.16
CA MET A 197 21.68 0.91 11.96
C MET A 197 21.01 2.16 11.40
N GLY A 198 20.18 1.98 10.37
CA GLY A 198 19.44 3.07 9.75
C GLY A 198 18.20 3.41 10.57
N TYR A 199 17.73 4.64 10.46
CA TYR A 199 16.53 5.10 11.17
C TYR A 199 15.41 5.50 10.20
N TYR A 200 14.21 5.63 10.76
CA TYR A 200 13.04 6.14 10.09
C TYR A 200 12.64 7.47 10.72
N LEU A 201 12.29 8.46 9.90
CA LEU A 201 11.67 9.68 10.40
C LEU A 201 10.21 9.39 10.73
N ALA A 202 9.83 9.63 11.97
CA ALA A 202 8.46 9.55 12.44
C ALA A 202 8.04 10.90 13.03
N ASP A 203 6.76 11.10 13.31
CA ASP A 203 6.30 12.27 14.04
C ASP A 203 6.70 12.21 15.54
N GLY A 204 6.50 13.32 16.26
CA GLY A 204 6.89 13.41 17.67
C GLY A 204 5.97 12.70 18.67
N ILE A 205 4.91 12.00 18.23
CA ILE A 205 4.07 11.21 19.14
C ILE A 205 4.56 9.77 19.30
N TYR A 206 5.50 9.36 18.46
CA TYR A 206 6.16 8.08 18.54
C TYR A 206 7.24 8.07 19.63
N PRO A 207 7.25 7.06 20.52
CA PRO A 207 8.30 6.89 21.51
C PRO A 207 9.71 6.94 20.91
N GLU A 208 10.66 7.41 21.71
CA GLU A 208 12.07 7.20 21.42
C GLU A 208 12.39 5.72 21.69
N TRP A 209 12.37 4.91 20.65
CA TRP A 209 12.92 3.56 20.70
C TRP A 209 14.38 3.62 20.29
N ALA A 210 15.18 2.62 20.70
CA ALA A 210 16.61 2.60 20.44
C ALA A 210 16.92 3.05 19.00
N ASP A 211 17.53 4.23 18.90
CA ASP A 211 17.98 4.95 17.70
C ASP A 211 16.99 5.87 16.95
N THR A 212 16.06 6.54 17.65
CA THR A 212 15.62 7.89 17.24
C THR A 212 16.35 8.94 18.08
N THR A 213 17.33 9.61 17.47
CA THR A 213 17.98 10.83 18.02
C THR A 213 17.50 12.06 17.28
#